data_AF-A0A8S2WI32-F1
#
_entry.id   AF-A0A8S2WI32-F1
#
_cell.length_a   1.000
_cell.length_b   1.000
_cell.length_c   1.000
_cell.angle_alpha   90.00
_cell.angle_beta   90.00
_cell.angle_gamma   90.00
#
_symmetry.space_group_name_H-M   'P 1'
#
loop_
_entity.id
_entity.type
_entity.pdbx_description
1 polymer ?
#
loop_
_entity_poly.entity_id
_entity_poly.type
_entity_poly.pdbx_seq_one_letter_code
_entity_poly.pdbx_strand_id
1 'polypeptide(L)'
;DVVRFGNNKSIEESVSPLAQRFFDHTSAVRLSVLNVIGLWLLELRDRYSYFHMLLPLILTGYTDDVEEIKETTDSLWWDIVTRPNLGCRELVKRHLIRILPAIKNDLTDWVVSTRLKSAQLLSVL
;
A
#
# COMPACT_ATOMS: atom_id res chain seq x y z
N ASP A 1 3.08 4.11 11.38
CA ASP A 1 2.32 5.37 11.28
C ASP A 1 3.13 6.68 11.30
N VAL A 2 4.32 6.75 11.91
CA VAL A 2 5.12 8.00 11.96
C VAL A 2 5.54 8.51 10.56
N VAL A 3 5.96 7.64 9.64
CA VAL A 3 6.43 8.05 8.30
C VAL A 3 5.27 8.41 7.35
N ARG A 4 4.07 7.86 7.58
CA ARG A 4 2.89 8.16 6.74
C ARG A 4 2.27 9.53 7.05
N PHE A 5 2.36 9.97 8.31
CA PHE A 5 1.73 11.20 8.81
C PHE A 5 2.73 12.23 9.35
N GLY A 6 4.02 11.90 9.37
CA GLY A 6 5.11 12.75 9.83
C GLY A 6 5.96 13.32 8.70
N ASN A 7 7.19 13.73 9.02
CA ASN A 7 8.11 14.33 8.07
C ASN A 7 8.75 13.26 7.18
N ASN A 8 8.44 13.24 5.88
CA ASN A 8 9.00 12.28 4.91
C ASN A 8 10.54 12.34 4.83
N LYS A 9 11.21 13.40 5.30
CA LYS A 9 12.67 13.43 5.41
C LYS A 9 13.24 12.35 6.34
N SER A 10 12.45 11.88 7.32
CA SER A 10 12.84 10.76 8.19
C SER A 10 13.03 9.44 7.43
N ILE A 11 12.53 9.32 6.20
CA ILE A 11 12.76 8.16 5.33
C ILE A 11 14.25 8.04 5.03
N GLU A 12 14.88 9.13 4.58
CA GLU A 12 16.32 9.16 4.21
C GLU A 12 17.20 8.71 5.37
N GLU A 13 16.89 9.17 6.59
CA GLU A 13 17.60 8.78 7.82
C GLU A 13 17.39 7.31 8.18
N SER A 14 16.25 6.72 7.78
CA SER A 14 15.86 5.35 8.11
C SER A 14 16.33 4.31 7.10
N VAL A 15 16.66 4.70 5.86
CA VAL A 15 17.02 3.76 4.77
C VAL A 15 18.22 2.89 5.15
N SER A 16 19.30 3.49 5.66
CA SER A 16 20.52 2.75 6.01
C SER A 16 20.29 1.74 7.14
N PRO A 17 19.67 2.10 8.28
CA PRO A 17 19.28 1.12 9.30
C PRO A 17 18.41 -0.01 8.79
N LEU A 18 17.42 0.27 7.93
CA LEU A 18 16.56 -0.76 7.34
C LEU A 18 17.33 -1.69 6.40
N ALA A 19 18.20 -1.13 5.55
CA ALA A 19 19.06 -1.91 4.67
C ALA A 19 19.91 -2.93 5.44
N GLN A 20 20.46 -2.52 6.58
CA GLN A 20 21.24 -3.41 7.45
C GLN A 20 20.41 -4.56 8.02
N ARG A 21 19.10 -4.39 8.21
CA ARG A 21 18.22 -5.45 8.73
C ARG A 21 17.81 -6.47 7.68
N PHE A 22 18.00 -6.22 6.38
CA PHE A 22 17.87 -7.27 5.35
C PHE A 22 18.94 -8.36 5.46
N PHE A 23 19.99 -8.14 6.24
CA PHE A 23 21.03 -9.16 6.48
C PHE A 23 20.94 -9.74 7.90
N ASP A 24 19.82 -9.54 8.59
CA ASP A 24 19.59 -10.14 9.90
C ASP A 24 19.49 -11.67 9.79
N HIS A 25 20.11 -12.39 10.74
CA HIS A 25 20.05 -13.85 10.78
C HIS A 25 18.62 -14.38 10.95
N THR A 26 17.74 -13.58 11.57
CA THR A 26 16.34 -13.93 11.81
C THR A 26 15.48 -13.57 10.61
N SER A 27 14.93 -14.57 9.91
CA SER A 27 14.07 -14.35 8.74
C SER A 27 12.86 -13.46 9.03
N ALA A 28 12.24 -13.61 10.21
CA ALA A 28 11.11 -12.77 10.62
C ALA A 28 11.47 -11.26 10.69
N VAL A 29 12.71 -10.92 11.04
CA VAL A 29 13.18 -9.52 11.04
C VAL A 29 13.27 -9.00 9.61
N ARG A 30 13.86 -9.78 8.70
CA ARG A 30 13.97 -9.43 7.28
C ARG A 30 12.60 -9.26 6.63
N LEU A 31 11.67 -10.18 6.90
CA LEU A 31 10.28 -10.10 6.43
C LEU A 31 9.56 -8.85 6.96
N SER A 32 9.76 -8.51 8.24
CA SER A 32 9.17 -7.31 8.82
C SER A 32 9.70 -6.03 8.15
N VAL A 33 10.99 -5.96 7.85
CA VAL A 33 11.62 -4.85 7.12
C VAL A 33 11.08 -4.72 5.71
N LEU A 34 10.99 -5.86 4.99
CA LEU A 34 10.39 -5.92 3.66
C LEU A 34 8.96 -5.35 3.67
N ASN A 35 8.15 -5.78 4.65
CA ASN A 35 6.79 -5.29 4.82
C ASN A 35 6.74 -3.78 5.07
N VAL A 36 7.64 -3.23 5.89
CA VAL A 36 7.74 -1.77 6.12
C VAL A 36 8.03 -1.01 4.83
N ILE A 37 8.96 -1.51 4.00
CA ILE A 37 9.32 -0.86 2.73
C ILE A 37 8.19 -0.97 1.71
N GLY A 38 7.55 -2.14 1.61
CA GLY A 38 6.36 -2.33 0.79
C GLY A 38 5.25 -1.36 1.19
N LEU A 39 5.03 -1.22 2.50
CA LEU A 39 4.07 -0.28 3.07
C LEU A 39 4.35 1.17 2.66
N TRP A 40 5.61 1.58 2.64
CA TRP A 40 6.02 2.92 2.23
C TRP A 40 5.82 3.12 0.73
N LEU A 41 6.21 2.14 -0.10
CA LEU A 41 5.99 2.18 -1.55
C LEU A 41 4.51 2.16 -1.93
N LEU A 42 3.64 1.59 -1.09
CA LEU A 42 2.18 1.58 -1.30
C LEU A 42 1.49 2.83 -0.77
N GLU A 43 1.88 3.35 0.40
CA GLU A 43 1.10 4.39 1.07
C GLU A 43 1.72 5.78 1.06
N LEU A 44 3.02 5.94 0.79
CA LEU A 44 3.59 7.28 0.70
C LEU A 44 2.94 8.09 -0.42
N ARG A 45 2.48 9.28 -0.05
CA ARG A 45 1.86 10.21 -0.99
C ARG A 45 2.82 10.54 -2.13
N ASP A 46 4.04 10.91 -1.79
CA ASP A 46 5.13 11.20 -2.72
C ASP A 46 6.21 10.10 -2.67
N ARG A 47 5.84 8.88 -3.04
CA ARG A 47 6.78 7.75 -3.08
C ARG A 47 7.89 7.93 -4.11
N TYR A 48 7.60 8.62 -5.22
CA TYR A 48 8.50 8.70 -6.38
C TYR A 48 9.82 9.40 -6.05
N SER A 49 9.77 10.42 -5.19
CA SER A 49 10.98 11.08 -4.65
C SER A 49 11.93 10.13 -3.94
N TYR A 50 11.43 8.99 -3.43
CA TYR A 50 12.19 8.01 -2.66
C TYR A 50 12.46 6.70 -3.42
N PHE A 51 12.02 6.58 -4.68
CA PHE A 51 12.17 5.34 -5.46
C PHE A 51 13.60 4.86 -5.60
N HIS A 52 14.54 5.79 -5.82
CA HIS A 52 15.95 5.46 -5.94
C HIS A 52 16.54 4.81 -4.68
N MET A 53 15.90 4.98 -3.52
CA MET A 53 16.29 4.32 -2.27
C MET A 53 15.45 3.07 -1.98
N LEU A 54 14.13 3.15 -2.19
CA LEU A 54 13.20 2.10 -1.77
C LEU A 54 13.09 0.94 -2.77
N LEU A 55 13.21 1.20 -4.08
CA LEU A 55 13.12 0.14 -5.09
C LEU A 55 14.26 -0.87 -4.97
N PRO A 56 15.54 -0.46 -4.82
CA PRO A 56 16.61 -1.43 -4.59
C PRO A 56 16.37 -2.31 -3.35
N LEU A 57 15.84 -1.72 -2.27
CA LEU A 57 15.59 -2.43 -1.01
C LEU A 57 14.47 -3.46 -1.09
N ILE A 58 13.38 -3.19 -1.82
CA ILE A 58 12.36 -4.22 -2.00
C ILE A 58 12.87 -5.34 -2.92
N LEU A 59 13.65 -4.99 -3.94
CA LEU A 59 14.22 -5.98 -4.86
C LEU A 59 15.24 -6.91 -4.20
N THR A 60 15.91 -6.49 -3.11
CA THR A 60 16.76 -7.39 -2.31
C THR A 60 15.98 -8.57 -1.70
N GLY A 61 14.66 -8.47 -1.52
CA GLY A 61 13.85 -9.59 -1.04
C GLY A 61 13.83 -10.80 -2.00
N TYR A 62 14.01 -10.58 -3.32
CA TYR A 62 14.13 -11.69 -4.28
C TYR A 62 15.41 -12.50 -4.12
N THR A 63 16.43 -11.92 -3.50
CA THR A 63 17.73 -12.57 -3.25
C THR A 63 17.79 -13.28 -1.90
N ASP A 64 16.71 -13.30 -1.13
CA ASP A 64 16.66 -14.01 0.15
C ASP A 64 16.71 -15.52 -0.05
N ASP A 65 17.11 -16.28 0.96
CA ASP A 65 17.09 -17.75 0.92
C ASP A 65 15.74 -18.33 1.37
N VAL A 66 14.90 -17.52 2.04
CA VAL A 66 13.59 -17.94 2.54
C VAL A 66 12.49 -17.67 1.51
N GLU A 67 11.76 -18.71 1.14
CA GLU A 67 10.71 -18.63 0.11
C GLU A 67 9.59 -17.65 0.46
N GLU A 68 9.14 -17.63 1.72
CA GLU A 68 8.11 -16.70 2.22
C GLU A 68 8.47 -15.23 1.94
N ILE A 69 9.75 -14.86 2.03
CA ILE A 69 10.22 -13.50 1.77
C ILE A 69 10.15 -13.19 0.27
N LYS A 70 10.50 -14.14 -0.60
CA LYS A 70 10.40 -13.99 -2.05
C LYS A 70 8.95 -13.86 -2.50
N GLU A 71 8.07 -14.74 -2.01
CA GLU A 71 6.63 -14.71 -2.32
C GLU A 71 6.00 -13.39 -1.85
N THR A 72 6.37 -12.93 -0.64
CA THR A 72 5.91 -11.63 -0.13
C THR A 72 6.45 -10.48 -0.99
N THR A 73 7.69 -10.57 -1.46
CA THR A 73 8.28 -9.55 -2.35
C THR A 73 7.56 -9.49 -3.68
N ASP A 74 7.23 -10.64 -4.29
CA ASP A 74 6.47 -10.70 -5.55
C ASP A 74 5.07 -10.08 -5.39
N SER A 75 4.34 -10.48 -4.34
CA SER A 75 3.02 -9.93 -4.03
C SER A 75 3.06 -8.40 -3.85
N LEU A 76 3.98 -7.89 -3.00
CA LEU A 76 4.15 -6.46 -2.79
C LEU A 76 4.55 -5.74 -4.08
N TRP A 77 5.43 -6.33 -4.89
CA TRP A 77 5.87 -5.76 -6.15
C TRP A 77 4.70 -5.54 -7.10
N TRP A 78 3.83 -6.54 -7.26
CA TRP A 78 2.62 -6.44 -8.07
C TRP A 78 1.70 -5.32 -7.60
N ASP A 79 1.47 -5.21 -6.29
CA ASP A 79 0.66 -4.12 -5.73
C ASP A 79 1.31 -2.74 -5.97
N ILE A 80 2.64 -2.65 -5.85
CA ILE A 80 3.38 -1.39 -6.03
C ILE A 80 3.29 -0.87 -7.46
N VAL A 81 3.42 -1.77 -8.45
CA VAL A 81 3.38 -1.40 -9.88
C VAL A 81 1.96 -1.16 -10.38
N THR A 82 0.97 -1.85 -9.83
CA THR A 82 -0.45 -1.65 -10.19
C THR A 82 -1.12 -0.52 -9.41
N ARG A 83 -0.49 -0.02 -8.34
CA ARG A 83 -1.00 1.09 -7.53
C ARG A 83 -1.38 2.29 -8.42
N PRO A 84 -2.65 2.74 -8.37
CA PRO A 84 -3.09 3.91 -9.12
C PRO A 84 -2.27 5.17 -8.80
N ASN A 85 -2.12 6.05 -9.79
CA ASN A 85 -1.41 7.30 -9.60
C ASN A 85 -2.10 8.18 -8.54
N LEU A 86 -1.33 9.12 -7.96
CA LEU A 86 -1.83 9.96 -6.87
C LEU A 86 -3.07 10.77 -7.29
N GLY A 87 -3.11 11.29 -8.53
CA GLY A 87 -4.24 12.05 -9.04
C GLY A 87 -5.55 11.25 -9.01
N CYS A 88 -5.53 10.01 -9.52
CA CYS A 88 -6.67 9.10 -9.49
C CYS A 88 -7.11 8.78 -8.05
N ARG A 89 -6.16 8.48 -7.15
CA ARG A 89 -6.47 8.20 -5.74
C ARG A 89 -7.13 9.39 -5.05
N GLU A 90 -6.59 10.59 -5.27
CA GLU A 90 -7.14 11.82 -4.69
C GLU A 90 -8.50 12.18 -5.30
N LEU A 91 -8.68 11.96 -6.61
CA LEU A 91 -9.96 12.18 -7.28
C LEU A 91 -11.05 11.25 -6.71
N VAL A 92 -10.77 9.95 -6.62
CA VAL A 92 -11.68 8.96 -6.04
C VAL A 92 -12.01 9.34 -4.59
N LYS A 93 -11.01 9.62 -3.74
CA LYS A 93 -11.24 10.02 -2.34
C LYS A 93 -12.16 11.25 -2.21
N ARG A 94 -11.92 12.29 -3.03
CA ARG A 94 -12.73 13.53 -3.01
C ARG A 94 -14.17 13.31 -3.45
N HIS A 95 -14.39 12.41 -4.40
CA HIS A 95 -15.72 12.17 -4.96
C HIS A 95 -16.49 11.11 -4.18
N LEU A 96 -15.85 10.03 -3.73
CA LEU A 96 -16.45 8.92 -3.02
C LEU A 96 -17.26 9.39 -1.80
N ILE A 97 -16.71 10.32 -0.99
CA ILE A 97 -17.40 10.83 0.19
C ILE A 97 -18.73 11.54 -0.12
N ARG A 98 -18.89 12.04 -1.36
CA ARG A 98 -20.11 12.71 -1.83
C ARG A 98 -21.17 11.70 -2.27
N ILE A 99 -20.77 10.49 -2.67
CA ILE A 99 -21.66 9.42 -3.14
C ILE A 99 -22.11 8.52 -1.99
N LEU A 100 -21.30 8.42 -0.92
CA LEU A 100 -21.59 7.59 0.25
C LEU A 100 -22.99 7.82 0.87
N PRO A 101 -23.49 9.06 1.04
CA PRO A 101 -24.84 9.26 1.58
C PRO A 101 -25.94 8.65 0.70
N ALA A 102 -25.81 8.76 -0.63
CA ALA A 102 -26.76 8.19 -1.56
C ALA A 102 -26.73 6.66 -1.53
N ILE A 103 -25.53 6.06 -1.58
CA ILE A 103 -25.36 4.60 -1.48
C ILE A 103 -25.93 4.07 -0.16
N LYS A 104 -25.68 4.77 0.96
CA LYS A 104 -26.25 4.41 2.27
C LYS A 104 -27.78 4.39 2.23
N ASN A 105 -28.40 5.41 1.64
CA ASN A 105 -29.86 5.48 1.52
C ASN A 105 -30.39 4.34 0.64
N ASP A 106 -29.76 4.09 -0.51
CA ASP A 106 -30.16 3.05 -1.46
C ASP A 106 -30.05 1.63 -0.86
N LEU A 107 -29.06 1.39 0.00
CA LEU A 107 -28.92 0.13 0.74
C LEU A 107 -30.06 -0.10 1.73
N THR A 108 -30.70 0.96 2.22
CA THR A 108 -31.85 0.90 3.13
C THR A 108 -33.19 1.07 2.41
N ASP A 109 -33.17 1.22 1.08
CA ASP A 109 -34.38 1.42 0.29
C ASP A 109 -35.32 0.22 0.41
N TRP A 110 -36.64 0.44 0.35
CA TRP A 110 -37.64 -0.62 0.50
C TRP A 110 -37.68 -1.56 -0.72
N VAL A 111 -37.22 -1.12 -1.89
CA VAL A 111 -37.15 -1.91 -3.12
C VAL A 111 -35.90 -2.78 -3.14
N VAL A 112 -36.10 -4.10 -3.24
CA VAL A 112 -35.02 -5.11 -3.23
C VAL A 112 -33.99 -4.88 -4.35
N SER A 113 -34.44 -4.52 -5.54
CA SER A 113 -33.55 -4.34 -6.70
C SER A 113 -32.62 -3.14 -6.54
N THR A 114 -33.06 -2.07 -5.87
CA THR A 114 -32.23 -0.91 -5.51
C THR A 114 -31.12 -1.34 -4.55
N ARG A 115 -31.49 -2.05 -3.47
CA ARG A 115 -30.51 -2.56 -2.50
C ARG A 115 -29.47 -3.48 -3.14
N LEU A 116 -29.89 -4.41 -4.00
CA LEU A 116 -28.99 -5.33 -4.70
C LEU A 116 -27.98 -4.60 -5.60
N LYS A 117 -28.45 -3.65 -6.40
CA LYS A 117 -27.57 -2.88 -7.30
C LYS A 117 -26.59 -2.01 -6.52
N SER A 118 -27.02 -1.38 -5.44
CA SER A 118 -26.15 -0.53 -4.62
C SER A 118 -25.13 -1.36 -3.81
N ALA A 119 -25.49 -2.56 -3.37
CA ALA A 119 -24.54 -3.51 -2.78
C ALA A 119 -23.51 -4.02 -3.80
N GLN A 120 -23.94 -4.31 -5.04
CA GLN A 120 -23.02 -4.67 -6.13
C GLN A 120 -22.05 -3.54 -6.46
N LEU A 121 -22.52 -2.29 -6.47
CA LEU A 121 -21.66 -1.12 -6.71
C LEU A 121 -20.54 -1.01 -5.66
N LEU A 122 -20.82 -1.32 -4.39
CA LEU A 122 -19.79 -1.35 -3.34
C LEU A 122 -18.72 -2.43 -3.55
N SER A 123 -19.01 -3.49 -4.30
CA SER A 123 -18.02 -4.53 -4.60
C SER A 123 -16.99 -4.13 -5.66
N VAL A 124 -17.24 -3.03 -6.38
CA VAL A 124 -16.39 -2.53 -7.48
C VAL A 124 -15.80 -1.14 -7.20
N LEU A 125 -16.17 -0.50 -6.09
CA LEU A 125 -15.62 0.78 -5.60
C LEU A 125 -14.44 0.55 -4.65
#